data_AF-A0A7Z2PYW6-F1
#
_entry.id   AF-A0A7Z2PYW6-F1
#
_cell.length_a   1.000
_cell.length_b   1.000
_cell.length_c   1.000
_cell.angle_alpha   90.00
_cell.angle_beta   90.00
_cell.angle_gamma   90.00
#
_symmetry.space_group_name_H-M   'P 1'
#
loop_
_entity.id
_entity.type
_entity.pdbx_description
1 polymer ?
#
loop_
_entity_poly.entity_id
_entity_poly.type
_entity_poly.pdbx_seq_one_letter_code
_entity_poly.pdbx_strand_id
1 'polypeptide(L)'
;MNTARSAVLRLLVPLCLAATISHALAAPPAKSAEDRYIAARDAAIEKITAMYDAGNAHDAARKAEEAASADLGAQMRAILNEPARADFGPAKLNIDAFAKGDEGFGMLDGLRFDALLGSNGEKAGQDGADGKYVGPKAHIVVTTQTLFERWLRAHKNWWDKGAKNVPQQIGAALRDESFYTQAVSSGAAVVNFNSLPVAKLEGASFAYAMLAGRTQDEFPDEADNVFVSAIANGKVYIAYGAIDPQVKIPACIAIRTGYKKKAEQADDDFRSGKIDRKAYDRLGNLRQQGEDAYKRCFTQNAPKQASFAEATRQAEKLLWAALNAR
;
A
#
# COMPACT_ATOMS: atom_id res chain seq x y z
N MET A 1 94.49 -51.10 23.09
CA MET A 1 94.32 -50.82 21.65
C MET A 1 93.40 -49.63 21.48
N ASN A 2 93.97 -48.53 20.98
CA ASN A 2 93.41 -47.36 20.31
C ASN A 2 92.21 -46.57 20.89
N THR A 3 92.56 -45.34 21.37
CA THR A 3 91.97 -44.00 21.09
C THR A 3 90.48 -43.74 21.32
N ALA A 4 89.97 -42.55 21.69
CA ALA A 4 90.41 -41.32 22.33
C ALA A 4 89.18 -40.36 22.33
N ARG A 5 89.07 -39.49 23.34
CA ARG A 5 88.41 -38.14 23.34
C ARG A 5 86.87 -38.01 23.19
N SER A 6 86.29 -37.51 24.29
CA SER A 6 85.72 -36.15 24.48
C SER A 6 84.57 -35.60 23.60
N ALA A 7 83.62 -35.00 24.32
CA ALA A 7 82.96 -33.70 24.07
C ALA A 7 81.43 -33.69 23.87
N VAL A 8 80.84 -32.86 24.73
CA VAL A 8 79.48 -32.33 24.81
C VAL A 8 79.06 -31.59 23.52
N LEU A 9 77.80 -31.76 23.07
CA LEU A 9 77.02 -30.63 22.53
C LEU A 9 75.51 -30.89 22.58
N ARG A 10 74.78 -29.93 23.17
CA ARG A 10 73.33 -29.81 23.18
C ARG A 10 72.82 -29.46 21.77
N LEU A 11 71.71 -30.04 21.35
CA LEU A 11 70.84 -29.49 20.30
C LEU A 11 69.37 -29.73 20.68
N LEU A 12 68.71 -28.62 21.03
CA LEU A 12 67.27 -28.49 21.15
C LEU A 12 66.66 -28.50 19.74
N VAL A 13 65.74 -29.43 19.47
CA VAL A 13 64.90 -29.42 18.27
C VAL A 13 63.50 -28.97 18.68
N PRO A 14 62.96 -27.86 18.15
CA PRO A 14 61.56 -27.51 18.32
C PRO A 14 60.72 -28.28 17.29
N LEU A 15 59.87 -29.19 17.77
CA LEU A 15 58.86 -29.84 16.93
C LEU A 15 57.64 -28.91 16.84
N CYS A 16 57.59 -28.06 15.82
CA CYS A 16 56.42 -27.25 15.51
C CYS A 16 55.26 -28.15 15.03
N LEU A 17 54.16 -28.16 15.79
CA LEU A 17 52.85 -28.63 15.33
C LEU A 17 52.37 -27.71 14.19
N ALA A 18 52.32 -28.21 12.96
CA ALA A 18 51.59 -27.57 11.88
C ALA A 18 50.09 -27.88 12.06
N ALA A 19 49.38 -27.01 12.78
CA ALA A 19 47.92 -26.97 12.75
C ALA A 19 47.48 -26.36 11.42
N THR A 20 47.03 -27.19 10.48
CA THR A 20 46.35 -26.72 9.27
C THR A 20 44.99 -26.16 9.66
N ILE A 21 44.92 -24.85 9.90
CA ILE A 21 43.66 -24.12 10.01
C ILE A 21 43.04 -24.09 8.62
N SER A 22 42.18 -25.08 8.33
CA SER A 22 41.27 -25.02 7.19
C SER A 22 40.38 -23.80 7.35
N HIS A 23 40.73 -22.73 6.65
CA HIS A 23 39.83 -21.61 6.40
C HIS A 23 38.77 -22.13 5.44
N ALA A 24 37.74 -22.78 5.98
CA ALA A 24 36.50 -22.93 5.26
C ALA A 24 36.01 -21.50 4.97
N LEU A 25 36.20 -21.03 3.73
CA LEU A 25 35.46 -19.88 3.24
C LEU A 25 33.99 -20.22 3.46
N ALA A 26 33.37 -19.60 4.46
CA ALA A 26 31.93 -19.59 4.57
C ALA A 26 31.41 -19.06 3.23
N ALA A 27 30.74 -19.93 2.46
CA ALA A 27 30.01 -19.48 1.29
C ALA A 27 29.11 -18.31 1.73
N PRO A 28 29.03 -17.22 0.94
CA PRO A 28 28.17 -16.10 1.29
C PRO A 28 26.76 -16.65 1.60
N PRO A 29 26.09 -16.15 2.65
CA PRO A 29 24.75 -16.63 2.99
C PRO A 29 23.87 -16.54 1.74
N ALA A 30 23.22 -17.65 1.39
CA ALA A 30 22.31 -17.66 0.26
C ALA A 30 21.30 -16.53 0.44
N LYS A 31 21.16 -15.65 -0.57
CA LYS A 31 20.17 -14.57 -0.56
C LYS A 31 18.81 -15.13 -0.18
N SER A 32 18.08 -14.46 0.72
CA SER A 32 16.72 -14.87 1.08
C SER A 32 15.82 -14.91 -0.17
N ALA A 33 14.69 -15.61 -0.10
CA ALA A 33 13.73 -15.62 -1.21
C ALA A 33 13.25 -14.18 -1.55
N GLU A 34 13.05 -13.35 -0.52
CA GLU A 34 12.72 -11.93 -0.69
C GLU A 34 13.84 -11.15 -1.36
N ASP A 35 15.11 -11.35 -0.98
CA ASP A 35 16.23 -10.65 -1.62
C ASP A 35 16.39 -11.03 -3.10
N ARG A 36 16.09 -12.29 -3.45
CA ARG A 36 16.06 -12.72 -4.86
C ARG A 36 14.91 -12.06 -5.62
N TYR A 37 13.73 -12.02 -5.02
CA TYR A 37 12.56 -11.33 -5.60
C TYR A 37 12.85 -9.85 -5.83
N ILE A 38 13.43 -9.15 -4.83
CA ILE A 38 13.76 -7.72 -4.96
C ILE A 38 14.79 -7.50 -6.07
N ALA A 39 15.85 -8.31 -6.14
CA ALA A 39 16.84 -8.20 -7.20
C ALA A 39 16.24 -8.44 -8.60
N ALA A 40 15.32 -9.41 -8.73
CA ALA A 40 14.63 -9.68 -9.99
C ALA A 40 13.69 -8.53 -10.38
N ARG A 41 12.96 -7.97 -9.41
CA ARG A 41 12.07 -6.83 -9.62
C ARG A 41 12.85 -5.60 -10.08
N ASP A 42 13.92 -5.27 -9.38
CA ASP A 42 14.73 -4.08 -9.69
C ASP A 42 15.37 -4.21 -11.09
N ALA A 43 15.83 -5.42 -11.46
CA ALA A 43 16.32 -5.70 -12.82
C ALA A 43 15.21 -5.61 -13.88
N ALA A 44 13.99 -6.04 -13.56
CA ALA A 44 12.84 -5.88 -14.46
C ALA A 44 12.50 -4.40 -14.67
N ILE A 45 12.44 -3.61 -13.59
CA ILE A 45 12.22 -2.15 -13.64
C ILE A 45 13.25 -1.48 -14.54
N GLU A 46 14.54 -1.75 -14.33
CA GLU A 46 15.64 -1.18 -15.13
C GLU A 46 15.47 -1.52 -16.62
N LYS A 47 15.24 -2.80 -16.93
CA LYS A 47 15.08 -3.28 -18.30
C LYS A 47 13.87 -2.66 -18.99
N ILE A 48 12.71 -2.64 -18.32
CA ILE A 48 11.45 -2.15 -18.88
C ILE A 48 11.50 -0.64 -19.06
N THR A 49 12.06 0.09 -18.09
CA THR A 49 12.28 1.55 -18.20
C THR A 49 13.12 1.87 -19.44
N ALA A 50 14.24 1.16 -19.65
CA ALA A 50 15.08 1.35 -20.83
C ALA A 50 14.35 1.07 -22.16
N MET A 51 13.39 0.14 -22.17
CA MET A 51 12.56 -0.14 -23.35
C MET A 51 11.59 1.00 -23.66
N TYR A 52 10.98 1.60 -22.64
CA TYR A 52 10.11 2.77 -22.81
C TYR A 52 10.90 4.01 -23.23
N ASP A 53 12.06 4.25 -22.63
CA ASP A 53 12.94 5.37 -22.98
C ASP A 53 13.43 5.31 -24.44
N ALA A 54 13.54 4.11 -25.02
CA ALA A 54 13.89 3.93 -26.43
C ALA A 54 12.78 4.35 -27.41
N GLY A 55 11.53 4.56 -26.94
CA GLY A 55 10.43 5.18 -27.68
C GLY A 55 9.82 4.38 -28.85
N ASN A 56 10.46 3.30 -29.31
CA ASN A 56 10.03 2.49 -30.47
C ASN A 56 9.69 1.03 -30.12
N ALA A 57 9.65 0.69 -28.83
CA ALA A 57 9.57 -0.69 -28.35
C ALA A 57 8.32 -0.96 -27.49
N HIS A 58 7.25 -0.18 -27.62
CA HIS A 58 6.08 -0.26 -26.72
C HIS A 58 5.48 -1.67 -26.62
N ASP A 59 5.31 -2.39 -27.73
CA ASP A 59 4.81 -3.77 -27.71
C ASP A 59 5.79 -4.75 -27.05
N ALA A 60 7.09 -4.51 -27.19
CA ALA A 60 8.11 -5.33 -26.54
C ALA A 60 8.19 -5.03 -25.03
N ALA A 61 8.04 -3.76 -24.63
CA ALA A 61 7.96 -3.33 -23.25
C ALA A 61 6.76 -3.98 -22.55
N ARG A 62 5.55 -3.89 -23.14
CA ARG A 62 4.35 -4.54 -22.60
C ARG A 62 4.51 -6.06 -22.44
N LYS A 63 5.10 -6.75 -23.43
CA LYS A 63 5.40 -8.19 -23.31
C LYS A 63 6.41 -8.47 -22.20
N ALA A 64 7.39 -7.59 -22.01
CA ALA A 64 8.36 -7.70 -20.93
C ALA A 64 7.71 -7.48 -19.55
N GLU A 65 6.76 -6.55 -19.43
CA GLU A 65 5.94 -6.34 -18.23
C GLU A 65 5.07 -7.55 -17.90
N GLU A 66 4.39 -8.13 -18.89
CA GLU A 66 3.58 -9.35 -18.71
C GLU A 66 4.46 -10.52 -18.21
N ALA A 67 5.64 -10.70 -18.82
CA ALA A 67 6.58 -11.74 -18.41
C ALA A 67 7.16 -11.49 -17.01
N ALA A 68 7.53 -10.24 -16.68
CA ALA A 68 8.02 -9.86 -15.37
C ALA A 68 6.94 -10.07 -14.30
N SER A 69 5.70 -9.66 -14.57
CA SER A 69 4.55 -9.85 -13.68
C SER A 69 4.30 -11.33 -13.39
N ALA A 70 4.39 -12.19 -14.41
CA ALA A 70 4.22 -13.63 -14.25
C ALA A 70 5.32 -14.26 -13.38
N ASP A 71 6.59 -13.96 -13.67
CA ASP A 71 7.75 -14.49 -12.94
C ASP A 71 7.77 -13.99 -11.49
N LEU A 72 7.69 -12.68 -11.28
CA LEU A 72 7.66 -12.07 -9.96
C LEU A 72 6.42 -12.52 -9.17
N GLY A 73 5.28 -12.68 -9.83
CA GLY A 73 4.09 -13.26 -9.22
C GLY A 73 4.32 -14.70 -8.76
N ALA A 74 5.02 -15.54 -9.52
CA ALA A 74 5.37 -16.90 -9.12
C ALA A 74 6.32 -16.91 -7.91
N GLN A 75 7.35 -16.05 -7.92
CA GLN A 75 8.26 -15.88 -6.78
C GLN A 75 7.50 -15.42 -5.51
N MET A 76 6.61 -14.43 -5.65
CA MET A 76 5.81 -13.92 -4.53
C MET A 76 4.83 -14.96 -3.97
N ARG A 77 4.22 -15.80 -4.82
CA ARG A 77 3.42 -16.95 -4.38
C ARG A 77 4.24 -17.94 -3.57
N ALA A 78 5.48 -18.22 -3.98
CA ALA A 78 6.38 -19.08 -3.21
C ALA A 78 6.81 -18.47 -1.87
N ILE A 79 7.05 -17.14 -1.83
CA ILE A 79 7.41 -16.41 -0.61
C ILE A 79 6.26 -16.40 0.39
N LEU A 80 5.06 -16.03 -0.06
CA LEU A 80 3.93 -15.83 0.84
C LEU A 80 3.18 -17.13 1.13
N ASN A 81 3.17 -18.09 0.20
CA ASN A 81 2.43 -19.36 0.34
C ASN A 81 0.99 -19.14 0.84
N GLU A 82 0.27 -18.23 0.18
CA GLU A 82 -1.10 -17.88 0.55
C GLU A 82 -2.10 -18.89 0.01
N PRO A 83 -3.07 -19.34 0.82
CA PRO A 83 -4.15 -20.19 0.32
C PRO A 83 -5.11 -19.40 -0.56
N ALA A 84 -6.01 -20.14 -1.21
CA ALA A 84 -7.16 -19.55 -1.87
C ALA A 84 -8.06 -18.86 -0.84
N ARG A 85 -8.90 -17.95 -1.33
CA ARG A 85 -9.90 -17.23 -0.53
C ARG A 85 -11.25 -17.43 -1.18
N ALA A 86 -12.24 -17.83 -0.38
CA ALA A 86 -13.61 -17.97 -0.85
C ALA A 86 -14.08 -16.63 -1.44
N ASP A 87 -14.77 -16.68 -2.58
CA ASP A 87 -15.28 -15.52 -3.32
C ASP A 87 -14.22 -14.58 -3.94
N PHE A 88 -12.94 -14.96 -3.90
CA PHE A 88 -11.86 -14.24 -4.57
C PHE A 88 -11.19 -15.11 -5.65
N GLY A 89 -10.73 -14.45 -6.71
CA GLY A 89 -9.96 -15.07 -7.77
C GLY A 89 -8.55 -15.47 -7.34
N PRO A 90 -7.79 -16.12 -8.24
CA PRO A 90 -6.41 -16.49 -7.96
C PRO A 90 -5.54 -15.27 -7.69
N ALA A 91 -4.57 -15.43 -6.78
CA ALA A 91 -3.63 -14.40 -6.40
C ALA A 91 -2.82 -13.90 -7.62
N LYS A 92 -2.71 -12.58 -7.77
CA LYS A 92 -1.87 -11.88 -8.77
C LYS A 92 -0.83 -11.02 -8.06
N LEU A 93 0.22 -10.60 -8.78
CA LEU A 93 1.15 -9.59 -8.26
C LEU A 93 0.40 -8.26 -8.05
N ASN A 94 0.68 -7.54 -6.96
CA ASN A 94 0.07 -6.22 -6.66
C ASN A 94 0.80 -5.03 -7.33
N ILE A 95 1.82 -5.29 -8.15
CA ILE A 95 2.51 -4.24 -8.92
C ILE A 95 1.74 -4.04 -10.23
N ASP A 96 1.24 -2.81 -10.46
CA ASP A 96 0.51 -2.48 -11.68
C ASP A 96 1.45 -1.93 -12.78
N ALA A 97 2.53 -1.23 -12.43
CA ALA A 97 3.49 -0.69 -13.40
C ALA A 97 4.96 -0.83 -12.96
N PHE A 98 5.85 -1.02 -13.94
CA PHE A 98 7.30 -1.16 -13.72
C PHE A 98 8.10 0.08 -14.09
N ALA A 99 7.58 0.95 -14.96
CA ALA A 99 8.26 2.17 -15.36
C ALA A 99 7.97 3.32 -14.40
N LYS A 100 9.02 4.05 -14.02
CA LYS A 100 8.86 5.22 -13.14
C LYS A 100 8.09 6.33 -13.84
N GLY A 101 7.03 6.81 -13.20
CA GLY A 101 6.16 7.85 -13.73
C GLY A 101 4.83 7.33 -14.24
N ASP A 102 4.73 6.02 -14.48
CA ASP A 102 3.47 5.38 -14.82
C ASP A 102 2.57 5.24 -13.59
N GLU A 103 1.27 5.33 -13.84
CA GLU A 103 0.23 5.10 -12.85
C GLU A 103 0.38 3.68 -12.26
N GLY A 104 0.49 3.56 -10.94
CA GLY A 104 0.71 2.26 -10.28
C GLY A 104 2.17 1.85 -10.09
N PHE A 105 3.14 2.69 -10.50
CA PHE A 105 4.54 2.48 -10.14
C PHE A 105 4.76 2.68 -8.62
N GLY A 106 5.53 1.79 -8.00
CA GLY A 106 5.85 1.87 -6.58
C GLY A 106 4.78 1.29 -5.65
N MET A 107 3.76 0.61 -6.18
CA MET A 107 2.80 -0.12 -5.34
C MET A 107 3.47 -1.16 -4.42
N LEU A 108 2.76 -1.56 -3.37
CA LEU A 108 3.29 -2.49 -2.38
C LEU A 108 3.53 -3.87 -2.98
N ASP A 109 4.75 -4.39 -2.85
CA ASP A 109 5.08 -5.76 -3.24
C ASP A 109 4.24 -6.75 -2.44
N GLY A 110 3.50 -7.61 -3.14
CA GLY A 110 2.63 -8.59 -2.51
C GLY A 110 1.72 -9.30 -3.50
N LEU A 111 0.82 -10.11 -2.96
CA LEU A 111 -0.24 -10.76 -3.72
C LEU A 111 -1.56 -10.04 -3.55
N ARG A 112 -2.22 -9.70 -4.66
CA ARG A 112 -3.58 -9.19 -4.73
C ARG A 112 -4.56 -10.30 -5.09
N PHE A 113 -5.65 -10.38 -4.35
CA PHE A 113 -6.81 -11.21 -4.61
C PHE A 113 -7.96 -10.26 -4.96
N ASP A 114 -8.59 -10.47 -6.11
CA ASP A 114 -9.72 -9.68 -6.58
C ASP A 114 -11.01 -10.46 -6.33
N ALA A 115 -12.04 -9.82 -5.78
CA ALA A 115 -13.35 -10.45 -5.60
C ALA A 115 -13.91 -10.92 -6.96
N LEU A 116 -14.56 -12.09 -6.97
CA LEU A 116 -15.14 -12.67 -8.18
C LEU A 116 -16.37 -11.91 -8.69
N LEU A 117 -16.98 -11.08 -7.86
CA LEU A 117 -18.18 -10.30 -8.16
C LEU A 117 -17.92 -8.80 -8.01
N GLY A 118 -18.61 -8.00 -8.81
CA GLY A 118 -18.70 -6.55 -8.68
C GLY A 118 -19.76 -6.09 -7.70
N SER A 119 -19.84 -4.77 -7.47
CA SER A 119 -20.75 -4.18 -6.50
C SER A 119 -22.23 -4.36 -6.86
N ASN A 120 -22.53 -4.58 -8.14
CA ASN A 120 -23.84 -4.94 -8.67
C ASN A 120 -24.17 -6.45 -8.55
N GLY A 121 -23.26 -7.27 -8.02
CA GLY A 121 -23.42 -8.72 -7.91
C GLY A 121 -23.11 -9.51 -9.19
N GLU A 122 -22.76 -8.83 -10.27
CA GLU A 122 -22.34 -9.47 -11.53
C GLU A 122 -20.90 -9.95 -11.45
N LYS A 123 -20.51 -10.85 -12.37
CA LYS A 123 -19.14 -11.39 -12.40
C LYS A 123 -18.13 -10.31 -12.76
N ALA A 124 -17.10 -10.15 -11.93
CA ALA A 124 -16.04 -9.18 -12.15
C ALA A 124 -15.07 -9.61 -13.26
N GLY A 125 -14.41 -8.63 -13.88
CA GLY A 125 -13.39 -8.85 -14.91
C GLY A 125 -13.95 -9.03 -16.33
N GLN A 126 -15.23 -8.69 -16.54
CA GLN A 126 -15.91 -8.75 -17.83
C GLN A 126 -17.00 -7.67 -17.90
N ASP A 127 -17.54 -7.44 -19.09
CA ASP A 127 -18.70 -6.57 -19.25
C ASP A 127 -19.96 -7.21 -18.66
N GLY A 128 -20.76 -6.39 -17.98
CA GLY A 128 -22.02 -6.76 -17.37
C GLY A 128 -23.17 -6.74 -18.37
N ALA A 129 -24.38 -7.02 -17.88
CA ALA A 129 -25.59 -7.03 -18.68
C ALA A 129 -25.91 -5.65 -19.31
N ASP A 130 -25.41 -4.57 -18.74
CA ASP A 130 -25.54 -3.19 -19.25
C ASP A 130 -24.44 -2.79 -20.23
N GLY A 131 -23.54 -3.72 -20.59
CA GLY A 131 -22.42 -3.49 -21.51
C GLY A 131 -21.26 -2.69 -20.90
N LYS A 132 -21.23 -2.49 -19.58
CA LYS A 132 -20.13 -1.80 -18.89
C LYS A 132 -19.23 -2.80 -18.16
N TYR A 133 -17.95 -2.47 -18.07
CA TYR A 133 -16.97 -3.27 -17.34
C TYR A 133 -17.34 -3.38 -15.85
N VAL A 134 -17.43 -4.61 -15.35
CA VAL A 134 -17.68 -4.91 -13.94
C VAL A 134 -16.34 -5.08 -13.22
N GLY A 135 -15.97 -4.09 -12.42
CA GLY A 135 -14.81 -4.17 -11.52
C GLY A 135 -15.07 -5.06 -10.30
N PRO A 136 -14.02 -5.65 -9.68
CA PRO A 136 -14.15 -6.37 -8.42
C PRO A 136 -14.71 -5.48 -7.31
N LYS A 137 -15.66 -5.97 -6.50
CA LYS A 137 -16.22 -5.19 -5.38
C LYS A 137 -15.26 -5.00 -4.22
N ALA A 138 -14.26 -5.87 -4.12
CA ALA A 138 -13.29 -5.87 -3.04
C ALA A 138 -11.96 -6.48 -3.51
N HIS A 139 -10.90 -6.10 -2.81
CA HIS A 139 -9.54 -6.58 -3.03
C HIS A 139 -8.90 -6.92 -1.68
N ILE A 140 -8.00 -7.91 -1.70
CA ILE A 140 -7.15 -8.26 -0.56
C ILE A 140 -5.71 -8.28 -1.06
N VAL A 141 -4.84 -7.50 -0.44
CA VAL A 141 -3.39 -7.48 -0.67
C VAL A 141 -2.68 -8.08 0.54
N VAL A 142 -1.75 -9.01 0.29
CA VAL A 142 -0.95 -9.66 1.31
C VAL A 142 0.52 -9.47 1.01
N THR A 143 1.30 -9.11 2.02
CA THR A 143 2.76 -9.00 1.95
C THR A 143 3.40 -9.50 3.25
N THR A 144 4.71 -9.73 3.26
CA THR A 144 5.45 -10.00 4.51
C THR A 144 5.73 -8.69 5.24
N GLN A 145 5.93 -8.76 6.56
CA GLN A 145 6.34 -7.57 7.32
C GLN A 145 7.67 -7.00 6.83
N THR A 146 8.62 -7.84 6.42
CA THR A 146 9.95 -7.43 5.94
C THR A 146 9.88 -6.72 4.59
N LEU A 147 9.06 -7.20 3.65
CA LEU A 147 8.77 -6.50 2.40
C LEU A 147 8.04 -5.18 2.65
N PHE A 148 7.06 -5.16 3.56
CA PHE A 148 6.36 -3.95 3.96
C PHE A 148 7.31 -2.89 4.52
N GLU A 149 8.20 -3.25 5.44
CA GLU A 149 9.20 -2.33 5.98
C GLU A 149 10.18 -1.82 4.91
N ARG A 150 10.58 -2.69 3.97
CA ARG A 150 11.40 -2.29 2.82
C ARG A 150 10.68 -1.28 1.95
N TRP A 151 9.39 -1.50 1.69
CA TRP A 151 8.54 -0.58 0.95
C TRP A 151 8.43 0.77 1.67
N LEU A 152 8.18 0.79 2.98
CA LEU A 152 8.13 2.04 3.76
C LEU A 152 9.42 2.85 3.64
N ARG A 153 10.58 2.18 3.76
CA ARG A 153 11.90 2.83 3.61
C ARG A 153 12.08 3.44 2.22
N ALA A 154 11.65 2.73 1.17
CA ALA A 154 11.70 3.24 -0.20
C ALA A 154 10.77 4.46 -0.39
N HIS A 155 9.68 4.53 0.35
CA HIS A 155 8.66 5.59 0.25
C HIS A 155 8.80 6.72 1.28
N LYS A 156 9.94 6.80 1.99
CA LYS A 156 10.18 7.82 3.01
C LYS A 156 10.10 9.25 2.47
N ASN A 157 10.58 9.45 1.23
CA ASN A 157 10.64 10.74 0.55
C ASN A 157 10.06 10.63 -0.87
N TRP A 158 8.96 9.89 -1.03
CA TRP A 158 8.36 9.60 -2.33
C TRP A 158 7.74 10.86 -2.96
N TRP A 159 7.00 11.62 -2.15
CA TRP A 159 6.36 12.85 -2.59
C TRP A 159 7.26 14.07 -2.45
N ASP A 160 6.96 15.08 -3.26
CA ASP A 160 7.65 16.36 -3.31
C ASP A 160 7.79 17.03 -1.94
N LYS A 161 8.79 17.90 -1.84
CA LYS A 161 9.09 18.65 -0.61
C LYS A 161 7.87 19.47 -0.17
N GLY A 162 7.30 19.12 0.97
CA GLY A 162 6.13 19.77 1.56
C GLY A 162 4.87 18.90 1.55
N ALA A 163 4.86 17.82 0.77
CA ALA A 163 3.81 16.80 0.83
C ALA A 163 4.05 15.83 2.00
N LYS A 164 2.95 15.35 2.59
CA LYS A 164 2.99 14.36 3.67
C LYS A 164 3.34 12.99 3.08
N ASN A 165 4.50 12.47 3.48
CA ASN A 165 4.95 11.12 3.12
C ASN A 165 4.42 10.06 4.11
N VAL A 166 4.49 8.80 3.69
CA VAL A 166 4.00 7.67 4.50
C VAL A 166 4.81 7.55 5.80
N PRO A 167 4.15 7.44 6.97
CA PRO A 167 4.85 7.19 8.23
C PRO A 167 5.73 5.94 8.16
N GLN A 168 6.92 5.98 8.75
CA GLN A 168 7.90 4.88 8.67
C GLN A 168 7.66 3.76 9.68
N GLN A 169 6.80 3.98 10.68
CA GLN A 169 6.42 2.99 11.66
C GLN A 169 5.19 2.22 11.16
N ILE A 170 5.24 0.89 11.14
CA ILE A 170 4.20 0.04 10.55
C ILE A 170 2.80 0.41 11.04
N GLY A 171 2.59 0.44 12.36
CA GLY A 171 1.28 0.73 12.93
C GLY A 171 0.78 2.15 12.65
N ALA A 172 1.69 3.11 12.41
CA ALA A 172 1.33 4.47 11.99
C ALA A 172 1.00 4.52 10.49
N ALA A 173 1.77 3.83 9.65
CA ALA A 173 1.52 3.73 8.21
C ALA A 173 0.15 3.13 7.92
N LEU A 174 -0.19 2.02 8.61
CA LEU A 174 -1.48 1.35 8.47
C LEU A 174 -2.68 2.19 8.94
N ARG A 175 -2.45 3.30 9.66
CA ARG A 175 -3.51 4.25 10.08
C ARG A 175 -3.56 5.51 9.22
N ASP A 176 -2.67 5.62 8.23
CA ASP A 176 -2.51 6.82 7.42
C ASP A 176 -3.09 6.60 6.02
N GLU A 177 -3.94 7.51 5.55
CA GLU A 177 -4.56 7.40 4.22
C GLU A 177 -3.54 7.47 3.08
N SER A 178 -2.42 8.19 3.26
CA SER A 178 -1.36 8.33 2.24
C SER A 178 -0.68 7.00 1.92
N PHE A 179 -0.68 6.06 2.87
CA PHE A 179 -0.22 4.70 2.65
C PHE A 179 -1.11 4.00 1.62
N TYR A 180 -2.43 3.99 1.84
CA TYR A 180 -3.37 3.30 0.96
C TYR A 180 -3.46 3.95 -0.43
N THR A 181 -3.26 5.27 -0.53
CA THR A 181 -3.12 6.00 -1.80
C THR A 181 -1.95 5.50 -2.64
N GLN A 182 -0.84 5.04 -2.05
CA GLN A 182 0.34 4.61 -2.80
C GLN A 182 0.43 3.09 -2.94
N ALA A 183 0.11 2.36 -1.87
CA ALA A 183 0.35 0.93 -1.79
C ALA A 183 -0.62 0.11 -2.63
N VAL A 184 -1.86 0.58 -2.78
CA VAL A 184 -2.98 -0.19 -3.35
C VAL A 184 -3.90 0.64 -4.26
N SER A 185 -3.51 1.85 -4.63
CA SER A 185 -4.30 2.74 -5.49
C SER A 185 -3.42 3.33 -6.58
N SER A 186 -3.87 3.22 -7.82
CA SER A 186 -3.19 3.81 -8.99
C SER A 186 -3.85 5.12 -9.42
N GLY A 187 -5.20 5.22 -9.36
CA GLY A 187 -5.91 6.32 -10.04
C GLY A 187 -6.64 7.35 -9.17
N ALA A 188 -6.56 7.27 -7.84
CA ALA A 188 -7.19 8.25 -6.95
C ALA A 188 -6.56 8.26 -5.54
N ALA A 189 -6.57 9.41 -4.88
CA ALA A 189 -6.21 9.52 -3.48
C ALA A 189 -7.27 8.88 -2.59
N VAL A 190 -6.83 8.09 -1.61
CA VAL A 190 -7.68 7.60 -0.53
C VAL A 190 -7.80 8.69 0.52
N VAL A 191 -9.02 8.94 0.96
CA VAL A 191 -9.32 9.90 2.04
C VAL A 191 -10.09 9.22 3.16
N ASN A 192 -9.68 9.50 4.40
CA ASN A 192 -10.25 8.93 5.61
C ASN A 192 -11.35 9.85 6.16
N PHE A 193 -12.56 9.30 6.26
CA PHE A 193 -13.70 9.97 6.88
C PHE A 193 -13.77 9.69 8.38
N ASN A 194 -13.42 8.48 8.81
CA ASN A 194 -13.37 8.10 10.22
C ASN A 194 -12.70 6.73 10.42
N SER A 195 -12.17 6.46 11.61
CA SER A 195 -11.83 5.08 12.00
C SER A 195 -13.09 4.26 12.29
N LEU A 196 -13.09 3.00 11.86
CA LEU A 196 -14.16 2.04 12.17
C LEU A 196 -13.76 1.18 13.38
N PRO A 197 -14.69 0.92 14.32
CA PRO A 197 -14.42 0.14 15.53
C PRO A 197 -14.45 -1.36 15.23
N VAL A 198 -13.51 -1.86 14.43
CA VAL A 198 -13.39 -3.30 14.13
C VAL A 198 -12.69 -4.06 15.26
N ALA A 199 -13.17 -5.26 15.54
CA ALA A 199 -12.49 -6.17 16.47
C ALA A 199 -11.21 -6.75 15.85
N LYS A 200 -10.18 -6.90 16.68
CA LYS A 200 -8.98 -7.66 16.31
C LYS A 200 -9.30 -9.16 16.36
N LEU A 201 -9.11 -9.86 15.24
CA LEU A 201 -9.30 -11.31 15.18
C LEU A 201 -8.19 -12.07 15.94
N GLU A 202 -8.48 -13.30 16.35
CA GLU A 202 -7.50 -14.17 17.01
C GLU A 202 -6.26 -14.39 16.13
N GLY A 203 -5.07 -14.43 16.75
CA GLY A 203 -3.79 -14.55 16.04
C GLY A 203 -3.30 -13.26 15.37
N ALA A 204 -4.12 -12.21 15.27
CA ALA A 204 -3.66 -10.91 14.81
C ALA A 204 -3.01 -10.09 15.95
N SER A 205 -1.86 -9.49 15.66
CA SER A 205 -1.19 -8.54 16.57
C SER A 205 -1.69 -7.11 16.37
N PHE A 206 -2.28 -6.81 15.21
CA PHE A 206 -2.81 -5.51 14.84
C PHE A 206 -4.08 -5.67 13.99
N ALA A 207 -5.05 -4.77 14.19
CA ALA A 207 -6.17 -4.55 13.29
C ALA A 207 -6.52 -3.05 13.28
N TYR A 208 -6.84 -2.51 12.11
CA TYR A 208 -7.36 -1.17 11.93
C TYR A 208 -8.31 -1.15 10.73
N ALA A 209 -9.37 -0.36 10.82
CA ALA A 209 -10.22 -0.08 9.70
C ALA A 209 -10.56 1.40 9.64
N MET A 210 -10.79 1.89 8.43
CA MET A 210 -11.28 3.23 8.17
C MET A 210 -12.43 3.20 7.18
N LEU A 211 -13.39 4.09 7.46
CA LEU A 211 -14.40 4.53 6.52
C LEU A 211 -13.73 5.54 5.59
N ALA A 212 -13.80 5.31 4.29
CA ALA A 212 -13.03 6.04 3.32
C ALA A 212 -13.85 6.41 2.09
N GLY A 213 -13.26 7.28 1.28
CA GLY A 213 -13.64 7.48 -0.12
C GLY A 213 -12.39 7.67 -0.96
N ARG A 214 -12.60 7.86 -2.26
CA ARG A 214 -11.53 8.13 -3.23
C ARG A 214 -11.79 9.45 -3.94
N THR A 215 -10.73 10.20 -4.24
CA THR A 215 -10.84 11.46 -4.99
C THR A 215 -9.59 11.76 -5.81
N GLN A 216 -9.77 12.40 -6.97
CA GLN A 216 -8.71 13.07 -7.72
C GLN A 216 -8.68 14.58 -7.47
N ASP A 217 -9.77 15.12 -6.90
CA ASP A 217 -10.04 16.54 -6.79
C ASP A 217 -10.45 16.89 -5.33
N GLU A 218 -11.74 17.19 -5.11
CA GLU A 218 -12.29 17.60 -3.82
C GLU A 218 -12.62 16.39 -2.94
N PHE A 219 -12.61 16.60 -1.62
CA PHE A 219 -13.03 15.58 -0.68
C PHE A 219 -14.50 15.15 -0.97
N PRO A 220 -14.85 13.86 -1.00
CA PRO A 220 -16.22 13.45 -1.37
C PRO A 220 -17.27 13.82 -0.31
N ASP A 221 -18.53 13.98 -0.74
CA ASP A 221 -19.70 14.19 0.16
C ASP A 221 -20.14 12.91 0.88
N GLU A 222 -19.60 11.77 0.47
CA GLU A 222 -19.97 10.45 0.94
C GLU A 222 -18.75 9.56 1.08
N ALA A 223 -18.77 8.71 2.10
CA ALA A 223 -17.85 7.61 2.17
C ALA A 223 -18.51 6.38 1.53
N ASP A 224 -17.83 5.80 0.55
CA ASP A 224 -18.29 4.68 -0.27
C ASP A 224 -17.33 3.50 -0.23
N ASN A 225 -16.25 3.59 0.52
CA ASN A 225 -15.29 2.52 0.72
C ASN A 225 -15.01 2.23 2.19
N VAL A 226 -14.54 1.01 2.44
CA VAL A 226 -13.81 0.68 3.67
C VAL A 226 -12.44 0.16 3.31
N PHE A 227 -11.46 0.48 4.14
CA PHE A 227 -10.11 -0.09 4.11
C PHE A 227 -9.85 -0.70 5.47
N VAL A 228 -9.27 -1.90 5.45
CA VAL A 228 -8.96 -2.67 6.63
C VAL A 228 -7.55 -3.19 6.52
N SER A 229 -6.81 -3.14 7.61
CA SER A 229 -5.47 -3.69 7.69
C SER A 229 -5.29 -4.53 8.94
N ALA A 230 -4.48 -5.58 8.82
CA ALA A 230 -4.13 -6.44 9.93
C ALA A 230 -2.71 -6.95 9.82
N ILE A 231 -2.14 -7.30 10.96
CA ILE A 231 -0.86 -8.00 11.04
C ILE A 231 -1.10 -9.33 11.72
N ALA A 232 -0.76 -10.42 11.05
CA ALA A 232 -0.88 -11.77 11.57
C ALA A 232 0.19 -12.67 10.94
N ASN A 233 0.77 -13.58 11.72
CA ASN A 233 1.71 -14.60 11.22
C ASN A 233 2.88 -14.05 10.39
N GLY A 234 3.47 -12.91 10.80
CA GLY A 234 4.58 -12.26 10.10
C GLY A 234 4.19 -11.58 8.77
N LYS A 235 2.90 -11.45 8.49
CA LYS A 235 2.35 -10.85 7.26
C LYS A 235 1.49 -9.63 7.57
N VAL A 236 1.41 -8.74 6.59
CA VAL A 236 0.52 -7.58 6.56
C VAL A 236 -0.57 -7.86 5.54
N TYR A 237 -1.82 -7.72 5.96
CA TYR A 237 -3.00 -7.87 5.14
C TYR A 237 -3.65 -6.51 5.00
N ILE A 238 -4.04 -6.16 3.78
CA ILE A 238 -4.80 -4.96 3.44
C ILE A 238 -6.00 -5.42 2.66
N ALA A 239 -7.19 -5.03 3.05
CA ALA A 239 -8.38 -5.34 2.30
C ALA A 239 -9.26 -4.11 2.17
N TYR A 240 -9.79 -3.89 0.98
CA TYR A 240 -10.63 -2.73 0.71
C TYR A 240 -11.72 -3.07 -0.29
N GLY A 241 -12.83 -2.34 -0.22
CA GLY A 241 -13.97 -2.59 -1.09
C GLY A 241 -15.02 -1.49 -0.98
N ALA A 242 -15.96 -1.51 -1.92
CA ALA A 242 -17.13 -0.64 -1.87
C ALA A 242 -18.05 -1.06 -0.72
N ILE A 243 -18.79 -0.09 -0.15
CA ILE A 243 -19.83 -0.34 0.83
C ILE A 243 -21.21 0.07 0.32
N ASP A 244 -22.21 -0.68 0.77
CA ASP A 244 -23.63 -0.36 0.57
C ASP A 244 -24.39 -0.53 1.89
N PRO A 245 -25.12 0.48 2.40
CA PRO A 245 -25.24 1.84 1.87
C PRO A 245 -23.99 2.69 2.14
N GLN A 246 -23.74 3.65 1.25
CA GLN A 246 -22.75 4.72 1.46
C GLN A 246 -23.09 5.54 2.72
N VAL A 247 -22.07 6.05 3.40
CA VAL A 247 -22.25 6.89 4.58
C VAL A 247 -22.29 8.36 4.17
N LYS A 248 -23.46 8.99 4.33
CA LYS A 248 -23.68 10.42 4.07
C LYS A 248 -24.25 11.09 5.31
N ILE A 249 -23.91 12.36 5.50
CA ILE A 249 -24.46 13.17 6.60
C ILE A 249 -24.95 14.49 6.01
N PRO A 250 -26.25 14.60 5.65
CA PRO A 250 -26.80 15.78 4.98
C PRO A 250 -26.52 17.10 5.71
N ALA A 251 -26.54 17.09 7.05
CA ALA A 251 -26.21 18.27 7.85
C ALA A 251 -24.76 18.74 7.65
N CYS A 252 -23.80 17.84 7.49
CA CYS A 252 -22.40 18.20 7.25
C CYS A 252 -22.21 18.72 5.82
N ILE A 253 -22.86 18.10 4.84
CA ILE A 253 -22.86 18.57 3.45
C ILE A 253 -23.39 20.01 3.38
N ALA A 254 -24.49 20.31 4.08
CA ALA A 254 -25.06 21.65 4.13
C ALA A 254 -24.08 22.71 4.70
N ILE A 255 -23.26 22.36 5.70
CA ILE A 255 -22.21 23.24 6.22
C ILE A 255 -21.22 23.59 5.10
N ARG A 256 -20.74 22.59 4.37
CA ARG A 256 -19.79 22.78 3.27
C ARG A 256 -20.38 23.63 2.16
N THR A 257 -21.61 23.35 1.75
CA THR A 257 -22.34 24.14 0.76
C THR A 257 -22.46 25.60 1.18
N GLY A 258 -22.70 25.87 2.47
CA GLY A 258 -22.74 27.23 3.01
C GLY A 258 -21.40 27.98 2.86
N TYR A 259 -20.27 27.30 3.08
CA TYR A 259 -18.94 27.88 2.85
C TYR A 259 -18.63 28.08 1.36
N LYS A 260 -19.01 27.13 0.49
CA LYS A 260 -18.86 27.27 -0.97
C LYS A 260 -19.57 28.52 -1.48
N LYS A 261 -20.84 28.73 -1.09
CA LYS A 261 -21.61 29.94 -1.42
C LYS A 261 -20.94 31.23 -0.93
N LYS A 262 -20.39 31.22 0.30
CA LYS A 262 -19.66 32.39 0.82
C LYS A 262 -18.38 32.67 0.04
N ALA A 263 -17.66 31.64 -0.38
CA ALA A 263 -16.45 31.77 -1.19
C ALA A 263 -16.78 32.35 -2.57
N GLU A 264 -17.82 31.83 -3.23
CA GLU A 264 -18.31 32.34 -4.52
C GLU A 264 -18.74 33.81 -4.40
N GLN A 265 -19.53 34.17 -3.38
CA GLN A 265 -19.94 35.55 -3.14
C GLN A 265 -18.74 36.48 -2.90
N ALA A 266 -17.73 36.03 -2.15
CA ALA A 266 -16.51 36.80 -1.91
C ALA A 266 -15.70 37.02 -3.20
N ASP A 267 -15.60 35.98 -4.04
CA ASP A 267 -14.93 36.05 -5.35
C ASP A 267 -15.65 37.08 -6.26
N ASP A 268 -16.99 37.05 -6.29
CA ASP A 268 -17.81 37.97 -7.07
C ASP A 268 -17.71 39.41 -6.55
N ASP A 269 -17.81 39.63 -5.24
CA ASP A 269 -17.74 40.96 -4.65
C ASP A 269 -16.37 41.61 -4.85
N PHE A 270 -15.29 40.82 -4.82
CA PHE A 270 -13.94 41.30 -5.13
C PHE A 270 -13.82 41.65 -6.62
N ARG A 271 -14.29 40.79 -7.53
CA ARG A 271 -14.28 41.04 -8.98
C ARG A 271 -15.12 42.26 -9.37
N SER A 272 -16.25 42.49 -8.71
CA SER A 272 -17.11 43.65 -8.95
C SER A 272 -16.66 44.93 -8.23
N GLY A 273 -15.56 44.88 -7.47
CA GLY A 273 -15.03 46.04 -6.73
C GLY A 273 -15.86 46.47 -5.52
N LYS A 274 -16.79 45.63 -5.03
CA LYS A 274 -17.56 45.91 -3.81
C LYS A 274 -16.70 45.77 -2.55
N ILE A 275 -15.69 44.91 -2.59
CA ILE A 275 -14.67 44.78 -1.55
C ILE A 275 -13.28 44.95 -2.15
N ASP A 276 -12.37 45.54 -1.37
CA ASP A 276 -10.97 45.67 -1.78
C ASP A 276 -10.17 44.38 -1.51
N ARG A 277 -8.92 44.36 -1.97
CA ARG A 277 -8.04 43.21 -1.78
C ARG A 277 -7.81 42.88 -0.31
N LYS A 278 -7.71 43.91 0.55
CA LYS A 278 -7.46 43.75 1.99
C LYS A 278 -8.65 43.11 2.69
N ALA A 279 -9.88 43.47 2.31
CA ALA A 279 -11.11 42.90 2.80
C ALA A 279 -11.25 41.45 2.32
N TYR A 280 -10.94 41.16 1.05
CA TYR A 280 -10.94 39.80 0.51
C TYR A 280 -9.92 38.90 1.22
N ASP A 281 -8.67 39.35 1.38
CA ASP A 281 -7.61 38.58 2.05
C ASP A 281 -7.95 38.28 3.53
N ARG A 282 -8.70 39.16 4.21
CA ARG A 282 -9.17 38.95 5.60
C ARG A 282 -10.19 37.82 5.74
N LEU A 283 -10.89 37.44 4.67
CA LEU A 283 -11.83 36.31 4.68
C LEU A 283 -11.08 34.97 4.79
N GLY A 284 -9.79 34.96 4.41
CA GLY A 284 -8.98 33.76 4.32
C GLY A 284 -9.49 32.76 3.29
N ASN A 285 -9.03 31.52 3.38
CA ASN A 285 -9.47 30.47 2.46
C ASN A 285 -10.81 29.87 2.90
N LEU A 286 -11.92 30.47 2.46
CA LEU A 286 -13.28 30.02 2.79
C LEU A 286 -13.57 28.58 2.31
N ARG A 287 -12.98 28.15 1.19
CA ARG A 287 -13.12 26.78 0.68
C ARG A 287 -12.47 25.78 1.65
N GLN A 288 -11.23 26.02 2.06
CA GLN A 288 -10.55 25.20 3.06
C GLN A 288 -11.28 25.19 4.41
N GLN A 289 -11.78 26.34 4.87
CA GLN A 289 -12.57 26.42 6.10
C GLN A 289 -13.83 25.54 6.02
N GLY A 290 -14.49 25.51 4.85
CA GLY A 290 -15.64 24.65 4.59
C GLY A 290 -15.30 23.17 4.61
N GLU A 291 -14.19 22.78 3.97
CA GLU A 291 -13.66 21.41 4.01
C GLU A 291 -13.32 20.97 5.44
N ASP A 292 -12.62 21.80 6.21
CA ASP A 292 -12.26 21.48 7.58
C ASP A 292 -13.49 21.38 8.49
N ALA A 293 -14.49 22.26 8.29
CA ALA A 293 -15.75 22.21 9.01
C ALA A 293 -16.56 20.96 8.68
N TYR A 294 -16.59 20.58 7.41
CA TYR A 294 -17.21 19.35 6.93
C TYR A 294 -16.58 18.11 7.58
N LYS A 295 -15.25 17.98 7.51
CA LYS A 295 -14.51 16.83 8.08
C LYS A 295 -14.74 16.69 9.59
N ARG A 296 -14.71 17.81 10.33
CA ARG A 296 -15.04 17.82 11.77
C ARG A 296 -16.47 17.37 12.03
N CYS A 297 -17.44 17.92 11.29
CA CYS A 297 -18.84 17.52 11.42
C CYS A 297 -19.03 16.03 11.12
N PHE A 298 -18.39 15.54 10.06
CA PHE A 298 -18.52 14.16 9.62
C PHE A 298 -17.96 13.20 10.68
N THR A 299 -16.75 13.46 11.18
CA THR A 299 -16.11 12.65 12.22
C THR A 299 -16.99 12.54 13.48
N GLN A 300 -17.67 13.63 13.86
CA GLN A 300 -18.52 13.66 15.05
C GLN A 300 -19.89 12.98 14.88
N ASN A 301 -20.44 12.96 13.66
CA ASN A 301 -21.81 12.51 13.41
C ASN A 301 -21.91 11.18 12.68
N ALA A 302 -20.85 10.73 12.01
CA ALA A 302 -20.83 9.46 11.29
C ALA A 302 -21.09 8.27 12.23
N PRO A 303 -20.46 8.17 13.42
CA PRO A 303 -20.72 7.05 14.34
C PRO A 303 -22.17 6.92 14.83
N LYS A 304 -22.99 7.96 14.64
CA LYS A 304 -24.41 7.98 15.01
C LYS A 304 -25.32 7.48 13.89
N GLN A 305 -24.79 7.24 12.68
CA GLN A 305 -25.56 6.79 11.53
C GLN A 305 -25.65 5.26 11.49
N ALA A 306 -26.80 4.72 11.09
CA ALA A 306 -26.95 3.28 10.89
C ALA A 306 -26.03 2.73 9.78
N SER A 307 -25.80 3.53 8.72
CA SER A 307 -24.88 3.18 7.63
C SER A 307 -23.42 3.05 8.10
N PHE A 308 -23.02 3.76 9.15
CA PHE A 308 -21.68 3.60 9.76
C PHE A 308 -21.53 2.25 10.47
N ALA A 309 -22.58 1.80 11.17
CA ALA A 309 -22.59 0.48 11.80
C ALA A 309 -22.59 -0.64 10.74
N GLU A 310 -23.30 -0.46 9.62
CA GLU A 310 -23.25 -1.39 8.49
C GLU A 310 -21.86 -1.40 7.82
N ALA A 311 -21.23 -0.24 7.60
CA ALA A 311 -19.87 -0.15 7.09
C ALA A 311 -18.87 -0.85 8.02
N THR A 312 -19.03 -0.73 9.34
CA THR A 312 -18.23 -1.47 10.33
C THR A 312 -18.37 -2.98 10.13
N ARG A 313 -19.60 -3.49 10.00
CA ARG A 313 -19.85 -4.93 9.75
C ARG A 313 -19.26 -5.41 8.43
N GLN A 314 -19.31 -4.59 7.38
CA GLN A 314 -18.67 -4.90 6.10
C GLN A 314 -17.14 -4.95 6.22
N ALA A 315 -16.54 -4.01 6.96
CA ALA A 315 -15.12 -4.03 7.26
C ALA A 315 -14.70 -5.28 8.05
N GLU A 316 -15.49 -5.72 9.04
CA GLU A 316 -15.24 -6.96 9.78
C GLU A 316 -15.32 -8.21 8.91
N LYS A 317 -16.33 -8.29 8.02
CA LYS A 317 -16.42 -9.38 7.04
C LYS A 317 -15.21 -9.42 6.12
N LEU A 318 -14.74 -8.24 5.68
CA LEU A 318 -13.59 -8.13 4.80
C LEU A 318 -12.28 -8.49 5.51
N LEU A 319 -12.13 -8.08 6.77
CA LEU A 319 -11.03 -8.52 7.64
C LEU A 319 -11.02 -10.04 7.80
N TRP A 320 -12.20 -10.62 8.04
CA TRP A 320 -12.35 -12.06 8.17
C TRP A 320 -11.93 -12.78 6.88
N ALA A 321 -12.35 -12.30 5.71
CA ALA A 321 -11.95 -12.86 4.42
C ALA A 321 -10.44 -12.71 4.14
N ALA A 322 -9.84 -11.62 4.62
CA ALA A 322 -8.39 -11.40 4.49
C ALA A 322 -7.57 -12.40 5.31
N LEU A 323 -7.99 -12.69 6.54
CA LEU A 323 -7.24 -13.52 7.49
C LEU A 323 -7.61 -15.02 7.45
N ASN A 324 -8.85 -15.36 7.12
CA ASN A 324 -9.34 -16.75 7.12
C ASN A 324 -9.42 -17.29 5.69
N ALA A 325 -8.23 -17.45 5.09
CA ALA A 325 -8.08 -18.20 3.86
C ALA A 325 -8.43 -19.68 4.09
N ARG A 326 -9.08 -20.33 3.11
CA ARG A 326 -9.54 -21.72 3.19
C ARG A 326 -8.86 -22.56 2.13
#